data_AF-A0A832HKU4-F1
#
_entry.id   AF-A0A832HKU4-F1
#
_cell.length_a   1.000
_cell.length_b   1.000
_cell.length_c   1.000
_cell.angle_alpha   90.00
_cell.angle_beta   90.00
_cell.angle_gamma   90.00
#
_symmetry.space_group_name_H-M   'P 1'
#
loop_
_entity.id
_entity.type
_entity.pdbx_description
1 polymer ?
#
loop_
_entity_poly.entity_id
_entity_poly.type
_entity_poly.pdbx_seq_one_letter_code
_entity_poly.pdbx_strand_id
1 'polypeptide(L)'
;MSEFICNTSPFQYLHQIRQLHLLPALTGGVVVPDAVAEELEAGFSAGCDVPVIRDLSWVKVRQPASSPVLCLARGLGRGEAAVLALALEAHDSVVILDDRLARHTARLLGLRFTGTLGLLLDAKRKGLVRCVGSMLDELDGLGFRLSAGTRAAVLMLAGELTDSDQKPST
;
A
#
# COMPACT_ATOMS: atom_id res chain seq x y z
N MET A 1 -11.93 12.62 10.12
CA MET A 1 -11.33 11.30 9.83
C MET A 1 -10.46 11.49 8.61
N SER A 2 -9.24 10.93 8.63
CA SER A 2 -8.31 11.06 7.51
C SER A 2 -8.79 10.27 6.31
N GLU A 3 -8.63 10.82 5.12
CA GLU A 3 -8.92 10.14 3.87
C GLU A 3 -7.74 9.28 3.45
N PHE A 4 -7.98 8.00 3.13
CA PHE A 4 -6.93 7.10 2.67
C PHE A 4 -6.92 7.06 1.15
N ILE A 5 -5.78 7.31 0.54
CA ILE A 5 -5.64 7.33 -0.93
C ILE A 5 -4.68 6.24 -1.35
N CYS A 6 -5.16 5.26 -2.11
CA CYS A 6 -4.44 4.01 -2.33
C CYS A 6 -3.96 3.86 -3.78
N ASN A 7 -2.71 3.41 -3.93
CA ASN A 7 -2.13 3.04 -5.22
C ASN A 7 -2.45 1.57 -5.59
N THR A 8 -2.07 1.17 -6.80
CA THR A 8 -2.27 -0.16 -7.39
C THR A 8 -1.69 -1.30 -6.55
N SER A 9 -0.42 -1.18 -6.14
CA SER A 9 0.32 -2.29 -5.51
C SER A 9 -0.30 -2.82 -4.21
N PRO A 10 -0.75 -1.99 -3.25
CA PRO A 10 -1.45 -2.50 -2.08
C PRO A 10 -2.72 -3.29 -2.40
N PHE A 11 -3.51 -2.87 -3.40
CA PHE A 11 -4.69 -3.62 -3.84
C PHE A 11 -4.29 -4.99 -4.39
N GLN A 12 -3.33 -5.00 -5.32
CA GLN A 12 -2.82 -6.21 -5.95
C GLN A 12 -2.33 -7.20 -4.90
N TYR A 13 -1.36 -6.78 -4.07
CA TYR A 13 -0.72 -7.69 -3.14
C TYR A 13 -1.67 -8.19 -2.06
N LEU A 14 -2.48 -7.32 -1.44
CA LEU A 14 -3.46 -7.75 -0.45
C LEU A 14 -4.54 -8.65 -1.07
N HIS A 15 -4.91 -8.45 -2.33
CA HIS A 15 -5.82 -9.35 -3.04
C HIS A 15 -5.21 -10.75 -3.26
N GLN A 16 -3.97 -10.79 -3.73
CA GLN A 16 -3.25 -12.03 -4.05
C GLN A 16 -3.01 -12.89 -2.81
N ILE A 17 -2.70 -12.28 -1.66
CA ILE A 17 -2.58 -12.99 -0.37
C ILE A 17 -3.93 -13.17 0.36
N ARG A 18 -5.06 -12.88 -0.30
CA ARG A 18 -6.43 -13.00 0.23
C ARG A 18 -6.72 -12.17 1.50
N GLN A 19 -5.97 -11.08 1.69
CA GLN A 19 -6.10 -10.13 2.81
C GLN A 19 -6.72 -8.77 2.41
N LEU A 20 -7.37 -8.67 1.24
CA LEU A 20 -7.94 -7.40 0.76
C LEU A 20 -8.95 -6.75 1.72
N HIS A 21 -9.66 -7.57 2.50
CA HIS A 21 -10.63 -7.13 3.51
C HIS A 21 -10.01 -6.25 4.61
N LEU A 22 -8.68 -6.29 4.80
CA LEU A 22 -7.98 -5.45 5.78
C LEU A 22 -8.05 -3.97 5.44
N LEU A 23 -8.08 -3.59 4.14
CA LEU A 23 -8.16 -2.18 3.74
C LEU A 23 -9.39 -1.48 4.35
N PRO A 24 -10.64 -1.89 4.06
CA PRO A 24 -11.81 -1.24 4.65
C PRO A 24 -11.88 -1.41 6.17
N ALA A 25 -11.41 -2.54 6.73
CA ALA A 25 -11.40 -2.74 8.18
C ALA A 25 -10.47 -1.75 8.91
N LEU A 26 -9.36 -1.36 8.28
CA LEU A 26 -8.38 -0.45 8.85
C LEU A 26 -8.70 1.03 8.58
N THR A 27 -9.26 1.33 7.41
CA THR A 27 -9.39 2.70 6.88
C THR A 27 -10.84 3.22 6.87
N GLY A 28 -11.83 2.32 6.94
CA GLY A 28 -13.24 2.64 6.69
C GLY A 28 -13.60 2.82 5.21
N GLY A 29 -12.62 2.74 4.31
CA GLY A 29 -12.76 2.97 2.87
C GLY A 29 -11.59 3.77 2.33
N VAL A 30 -11.41 3.73 1.01
CA VAL A 30 -10.29 4.40 0.34
C VAL A 30 -10.75 5.16 -0.90
N VAL A 31 -9.98 6.18 -1.25
CA VAL A 31 -10.07 6.91 -2.51
C VAL A 31 -8.98 6.40 -3.44
N VAL A 32 -9.30 6.29 -4.72
CA VAL A 32 -8.40 5.82 -5.77
C VAL A 32 -8.47 6.78 -6.95
N PRO A 33 -7.33 7.26 -7.49
CA PRO A 33 -7.36 8.06 -8.71
C PRO A 33 -7.74 7.21 -9.92
N ASP A 34 -8.36 7.82 -10.95
CA ASP A 34 -8.75 7.12 -12.18
C ASP A 34 -7.56 6.39 -12.82
N ALA A 35 -6.35 6.96 -12.78
CA ALA A 35 -5.15 6.33 -13.30
C ALA A 35 -4.83 4.96 -12.66
N VAL A 36 -5.09 4.81 -11.35
CA VAL A 36 -4.91 3.54 -10.62
C VAL A 36 -6.06 2.59 -10.91
N ALA A 37 -7.28 3.13 -11.04
CA ALA A 37 -8.45 2.34 -11.43
C ALA A 37 -8.26 1.68 -12.80
N GLU A 38 -7.86 2.47 -13.79
CA GLU A 38 -7.57 2.00 -15.14
C GLU A 38 -6.42 0.97 -15.17
N GLU A 39 -5.37 1.16 -14.36
CA GLU A 39 -4.26 0.22 -14.27
C GLU A 39 -4.71 -1.15 -13.73
N LEU A 40 -5.54 -1.16 -12.68
CA LEU A 40 -6.11 -2.39 -12.12
C LEU A 40 -7.07 -3.07 -13.11
N GLU A 41 -7.92 -2.30 -13.80
CA GLU A 41 -8.82 -2.82 -14.85
C GLU A 41 -8.07 -3.41 -16.04
N ALA A 42 -6.99 -2.75 -16.48
CA ALA A 42 -6.13 -3.24 -17.54
C ALA A 42 -5.42 -4.54 -17.11
N GLY A 43 -4.90 -4.59 -15.87
CA GLY A 43 -4.31 -5.79 -15.29
C GLY A 43 -5.30 -6.95 -15.23
N PHE A 44 -6.52 -6.70 -14.76
CA PHE A 44 -7.58 -7.71 -14.73
C PHE A 44 -7.90 -8.23 -16.14
N SER A 45 -8.06 -7.33 -17.11
CA SER A 45 -8.34 -7.67 -18.52
C SER A 45 -7.19 -8.46 -19.17
N ALA A 46 -5.95 -8.26 -18.71
CA ALA A 46 -4.78 -9.01 -19.13
C ALA A 46 -4.62 -10.37 -18.42
N GLY A 47 -5.54 -10.73 -17.51
CA GLY A 47 -5.53 -11.99 -16.77
C GLY A 47 -4.65 -11.98 -15.52
N CYS A 48 -4.26 -10.81 -15.01
CA CYS A 48 -3.57 -10.70 -13.72
C CYS A 48 -4.55 -10.96 -12.56
N ASP A 49 -4.06 -11.58 -11.48
CA ASP A 49 -4.83 -11.76 -10.24
C ASP A 49 -4.86 -10.43 -9.46
N VAL A 50 -5.78 -9.54 -9.84
CA VAL A 50 -6.03 -8.22 -9.25
C VAL A 50 -7.53 -8.02 -9.01
N PRO A 51 -7.92 -7.21 -8.01
CA PRO A 51 -9.34 -7.01 -7.73
C PRO A 51 -10.02 -6.11 -8.77
N VAL A 52 -11.28 -6.40 -9.05
CA VAL A 52 -12.17 -5.48 -9.79
C VAL A 52 -12.65 -4.40 -8.83
N ILE A 53 -11.93 -3.28 -8.77
CA ILE A 53 -12.19 -2.25 -7.75
C ILE A 53 -13.57 -1.59 -7.85
N ARG A 54 -14.21 -1.59 -9.04
CA ARG A 54 -15.56 -1.04 -9.22
C ARG A 54 -16.63 -1.83 -8.47
N ASP A 55 -16.36 -3.09 -8.14
CA ASP A 55 -17.27 -3.94 -7.37
C ASP A 55 -17.13 -3.71 -5.85
N LEU A 56 -16.14 -2.92 -5.42
CA LEU A 56 -15.84 -2.66 -4.03
C LEU A 56 -16.56 -1.39 -3.56
N SER A 57 -17.67 -1.56 -2.83
CA SER A 57 -18.50 -0.44 -2.33
C SER A 57 -17.79 0.55 -1.40
N TRP A 58 -16.65 0.16 -0.83
CA TRP A 58 -15.82 0.98 0.05
C TRP A 58 -14.70 1.74 -0.68
N VAL A 59 -14.60 1.56 -2.01
CA VAL A 59 -13.67 2.29 -2.88
C VAL A 59 -14.40 3.43 -3.57
N LYS A 60 -13.82 4.63 -3.52
CA LYS A 60 -14.31 5.79 -4.28
C LYS A 60 -13.27 6.19 -5.32
N VAL A 61 -13.65 6.22 -6.59
CA VAL A 61 -12.77 6.70 -7.65
C VAL A 61 -12.91 8.22 -7.77
N ARG A 62 -11.79 8.95 -7.81
CA ARG A 62 -11.78 10.42 -7.91
C ARG A 62 -10.63 10.92 -8.78
N GLN A 63 -10.94 11.76 -9.76
CA GLN A 63 -9.90 12.45 -10.53
C GLN A 63 -9.25 13.57 -9.71
N PRO A 64 -7.91 13.69 -9.67
CA PRO A 64 -7.27 14.90 -9.13
C PRO A 64 -7.65 16.14 -9.94
N ALA A 65 -8.00 17.23 -9.26
CA ALA A 65 -8.41 18.49 -9.88
C ALA A 65 -7.25 19.19 -10.60
N SER A 66 -6.02 18.98 -10.13
CA SER A 66 -4.85 19.72 -10.59
C SER A 66 -3.71 18.77 -10.95
N SER A 67 -3.35 18.79 -12.24
CA SER A 67 -2.17 18.13 -12.80
C SER A 67 -0.78 18.68 -12.38
N PRO A 68 -0.57 19.87 -11.75
CA PRO A 68 0.78 20.45 -11.60
C PRO A 68 1.77 19.64 -10.74
N VAL A 69 1.29 18.72 -9.88
CA VAL A 69 2.17 17.87 -9.06
C VAL A 69 3.00 16.90 -9.92
N LEU A 70 2.57 16.62 -11.16
CA LEU A 70 3.33 15.82 -12.13
C LEU A 70 4.72 16.42 -12.47
N CYS A 71 4.94 17.72 -12.25
CA CYS A 71 6.25 18.33 -12.50
C CYS A 71 7.31 18.00 -11.43
N LEU A 72 6.92 17.56 -10.23
CA LEU A 72 7.83 17.44 -9.08
C LEU A 72 8.62 16.13 -9.02
N ALA A 73 8.27 15.11 -9.81
CA ALA A 73 8.90 13.80 -9.65
C ALA A 73 9.17 13.11 -10.99
N ARG A 74 10.30 13.45 -11.60
CA ARG A 74 10.90 12.61 -12.65
C ARG A 74 11.01 11.18 -12.12
N GLY A 75 10.37 10.24 -12.81
CA GLY A 75 10.44 8.81 -12.50
C GLY A 75 9.24 8.23 -11.73
N LEU A 76 8.25 9.04 -11.32
CA LEU A 76 6.99 8.47 -10.81
C LEU A 76 6.08 8.02 -11.95
N GLY A 77 5.39 6.90 -11.73
CA GLY A 77 4.32 6.43 -12.60
C GLY A 77 3.09 7.35 -12.55
N ARG A 78 2.21 7.22 -13.55
CA ARG A 78 0.95 8.00 -13.64
C ARG A 78 0.07 7.80 -12.40
N GLY A 79 -0.07 6.56 -11.93
CA GLY A 79 -0.86 6.23 -10.74
C GLY A 79 -0.30 6.85 -9.46
N GLU A 80 1.02 6.75 -9.25
CA GLU A 80 1.71 7.31 -8.08
C GLU A 80 1.58 8.84 -8.03
N ALA A 81 1.83 9.51 -9.17
CA ALA A 81 1.68 10.96 -9.26
C ALA A 81 0.24 11.40 -8.97
N ALA A 82 -0.76 10.66 -9.46
CA ALA A 82 -2.16 10.94 -9.20
C ALA A 82 -2.57 10.72 -7.73
N VAL A 83 -2.03 9.70 -7.06
CA VAL A 83 -2.25 9.47 -5.62
C VAL A 83 -1.72 10.63 -4.80
N LEU A 84 -0.49 11.10 -5.11
CA LEU A 84 0.10 12.23 -4.40
C LEU A 84 -0.65 13.54 -4.68
N ALA A 85 -1.11 13.75 -5.92
CA ALA A 85 -1.92 14.93 -6.28
C ALA A 85 -3.23 14.97 -5.48
N LEU A 86 -3.97 13.86 -5.44
CA LEU A 86 -5.20 13.78 -4.63
C LEU A 86 -4.94 14.03 -3.14
N ALA A 87 -3.80 13.57 -2.63
CA ALA A 87 -3.46 13.72 -1.23
C ALA A 87 -3.16 15.16 -0.83
N LEU A 88 -2.57 15.93 -1.75
CA LEU A 88 -2.33 17.37 -1.59
C LEU A 88 -3.60 18.21 -1.70
N GLU A 89 -4.61 17.72 -2.44
CA GLU A 89 -5.93 18.37 -2.54
C GLU A 89 -6.82 18.08 -1.32
N ALA A 90 -6.53 17.02 -0.58
CA ALA A 90 -7.27 16.64 0.61
C ALA A 90 -6.80 17.40 1.86
N HIS A 91 -7.75 17.82 2.72
CA HIS A 91 -7.43 18.51 3.97
C HIS A 91 -6.66 17.65 4.99
N ASP A 92 -6.98 16.35 5.06
CA ASP A 92 -6.33 15.39 5.94
C ASP A 92 -6.30 14.02 5.27
N SER A 93 -5.10 13.56 4.87
CA SER A 93 -4.94 12.32 4.11
C SER A 93 -3.78 11.45 4.59
N VAL A 94 -3.88 10.17 4.27
CA VAL A 94 -2.80 9.18 4.36
C VAL A 94 -2.72 8.44 3.03
N VAL A 95 -1.58 8.51 2.35
CA VAL A 95 -1.37 7.76 1.10
C VAL A 95 -0.86 6.35 1.37
N ILE A 96 -1.32 5.38 0.59
CA ILE A 96 -0.91 3.97 0.70
C ILE A 96 -0.05 3.65 -0.53
N LEU A 97 1.27 3.52 -0.31
CA LEU A 97 2.31 3.43 -1.33
C LEU A 97 3.38 2.40 -0.92
N ASP A 98 3.73 1.48 -1.82
CA ASP A 98 4.84 0.55 -1.61
C ASP A 98 6.15 1.01 -2.27
N ASP A 99 6.06 1.77 -3.36
CA ASP A 99 7.24 2.20 -4.11
C ASP A 99 8.16 3.12 -3.29
N ARG A 100 9.48 2.96 -3.48
CA ARG A 100 10.49 3.69 -2.73
C ARG A 100 10.52 5.17 -3.12
N LEU A 101 10.45 5.47 -4.42
CA LEU A 101 10.44 6.84 -4.92
C LEU A 101 9.13 7.52 -4.54
N ALA A 102 7.98 6.86 -4.67
CA ALA A 102 6.69 7.41 -4.27
C ALA A 102 6.64 7.74 -2.77
N ARG A 103 7.12 6.85 -1.89
CA ARG A 103 7.23 7.13 -0.44
C ARG A 103 8.22 8.25 -0.13
N HIS A 104 9.32 8.35 -0.86
CA HIS A 104 10.27 9.45 -0.71
C HIS A 104 9.61 10.79 -1.07
N THR A 105 8.91 10.85 -2.20
CA THR A 105 8.19 12.04 -2.65
C THR A 105 7.07 12.42 -1.66
N ALA A 106 6.29 11.46 -1.16
CA ALA A 106 5.28 11.71 -0.12
C ALA A 106 5.90 12.39 1.11
N ARG A 107 7.08 11.92 1.55
CA ARG A 107 7.81 12.55 2.66
C ARG A 107 8.25 13.97 2.35
N LEU A 108 8.78 14.24 1.15
CA LEU A 108 9.19 15.59 0.74
C LEU A 108 8.01 16.57 0.69
N LEU A 109 6.82 16.06 0.33
CA LEU A 109 5.58 16.82 0.30
C LEU A 109 4.92 16.97 1.68
N GLY A 110 5.50 16.41 2.75
CA GLY A 110 4.91 16.44 4.10
C GLY A 110 3.66 15.58 4.26
N LEU A 111 3.40 14.65 3.32
CA LEU A 111 2.26 13.76 3.37
C LEU A 111 2.52 12.58 4.32
N ARG A 112 1.51 12.21 5.08
CA ARG A 112 1.51 10.96 5.84
C ARG A 112 1.33 9.80 4.87
N PHE A 113 2.09 8.73 5.05
CA PHE A 113 1.99 7.55 4.21
C PHE A 113 2.14 6.26 4.99
N THR A 114 1.57 5.20 4.44
CA THR A 114 1.79 3.81 4.81
C THR A 114 1.97 2.99 3.52
N GLY A 115 2.14 1.67 3.65
CA GLY A 115 2.18 0.72 2.53
C GLY A 115 1.63 -0.62 2.97
N THR A 116 1.74 -1.64 2.13
CA THR A 116 1.23 -3.00 2.38
C THR A 116 1.73 -3.55 3.70
N LEU A 117 3.04 -3.47 3.97
CA LEU A 117 3.63 -3.95 5.22
C LEU A 117 3.13 -3.19 6.45
N GLY A 118 2.91 -1.89 6.32
CA GLY A 118 2.36 -1.06 7.39
C GLY A 118 0.92 -1.44 7.72
N LEU A 119 0.10 -1.71 6.70
CA LEU A 119 -1.25 -2.21 6.86
C LEU A 119 -1.28 -3.58 7.57
N LEU A 120 -0.38 -4.50 7.21
CA LEU A 120 -0.28 -5.80 7.88
C LEU A 120 0.11 -5.66 9.37
N LEU A 121 1.04 -4.75 9.68
CA LEU A 121 1.40 -4.43 11.07
C LEU A 121 0.22 -3.85 11.84
N ASP A 122 -0.53 -2.92 11.25
CA ASP A 122 -1.70 -2.32 11.90
C ASP A 122 -2.83 -3.32 12.06
N ALA A 123 -3.02 -4.24 11.11
CA ALA A 123 -3.95 -5.35 11.23
C ALA A 123 -3.57 -6.27 12.41
N LYS A 124 -2.29 -6.60 12.56
CA LYS A 124 -1.79 -7.41 13.68
C LYS A 124 -2.03 -6.72 15.02
N ARG A 125 -1.71 -5.43 15.13
CA ARG A 125 -1.93 -4.63 16.35
C ARG A 125 -3.39 -4.55 16.76
N LYS A 126 -4.31 -4.53 15.79
CA LYS A 126 -5.76 -4.54 16.01
C LYS A 126 -6.35 -5.94 16.17
N GLY A 127 -5.53 -7.00 16.13
CA GLY A 127 -5.99 -8.38 16.25
C GLY A 127 -6.79 -8.89 15.05
N LEU A 128 -6.73 -8.20 13.90
CA LEU A 128 -7.41 -8.63 12.66
C LEU A 128 -6.69 -9.82 12.00
N VAL A 129 -5.37 -9.93 12.24
CA VAL A 129 -4.57 -11.06 11.77
C VAL A 129 -3.75 -11.63 12.93
N ARG A 130 -3.56 -12.96 12.92
CA ARG A 130 -2.83 -13.65 13.99
C ARG A 130 -1.32 -13.62 13.78
N CYS A 131 -0.84 -13.72 12.54
CA CYS A 131 0.58 -13.80 12.21
C CYS A 131 0.84 -13.02 10.92
N VAL A 132 1.89 -12.21 10.91
CA VAL A 132 2.34 -11.45 9.74
C VAL A 132 3.39 -12.25 8.96
N GLY A 133 4.21 -13.07 9.61
CA GLY A 133 5.30 -13.81 8.97
C GLY A 133 4.86 -14.67 7.80
N SER A 134 3.78 -15.45 7.93
CA SER A 134 3.23 -16.23 6.81
C SER A 134 2.83 -15.34 5.62
N MET A 135 2.28 -14.17 5.89
CA MET A 135 1.87 -13.23 4.84
C MET A 135 3.09 -12.61 4.15
N LEU A 136 4.18 -12.37 4.88
CA LEU A 136 5.43 -11.91 4.28
C LEU A 136 6.03 -12.97 3.35
N ASP A 137 5.92 -14.25 3.71
CA ASP A 137 6.40 -15.35 2.87
C ASP A 137 5.58 -15.47 1.58
N GLU A 138 4.24 -15.31 1.67
CA GLU A 138 3.37 -15.24 0.50
C GLU A 138 3.70 -14.02 -0.39
N LEU A 139 3.92 -12.85 0.20
CA LEU A 139 4.33 -11.65 -0.54
C LEU A 139 5.67 -11.82 -1.25
N ASP A 140 6.66 -12.44 -0.59
CA ASP A 140 7.97 -12.73 -1.20
C ASP A 140 7.83 -13.66 -2.42
N GLY A 141 7.00 -14.70 -2.31
CA GLY A 141 6.66 -15.60 -3.42
C GLY A 141 5.97 -14.92 -4.60
N LEU A 142 5.28 -13.79 -4.36
CA LEU A 142 4.64 -12.95 -5.38
C LEU A 142 5.59 -11.89 -5.98
N GLY A 143 6.86 -11.88 -5.57
CA GLY A 143 7.86 -10.92 -6.03
C GLY A 143 7.77 -9.54 -5.36
N PHE A 144 7.08 -9.45 -4.22
CA PHE A 144 7.08 -8.24 -3.40
C PHE A 144 8.50 -7.94 -2.91
N ARG A 145 9.06 -6.78 -3.29
CA ARG A 145 10.46 -6.44 -2.98
C ARG A 145 10.65 -6.14 -1.49
N LEU A 146 11.02 -7.17 -0.74
CA LEU A 146 11.31 -7.10 0.70
C LEU A 146 12.78 -7.44 0.96
N SER A 147 13.56 -6.50 1.50
CA SER A 147 14.91 -6.85 1.96
C SER A 147 14.85 -7.67 3.24
N ALA A 148 15.84 -8.53 3.47
CA ALA A 148 15.94 -9.31 4.71
C ALA A 148 15.86 -8.43 5.98
N GLY A 149 16.53 -7.27 5.96
CA GLY A 149 16.46 -6.30 7.06
C GLY A 149 15.06 -5.71 7.26
N THR A 150 14.34 -5.41 6.17
CA THR A 150 12.94 -4.93 6.28
C THR A 150 12.03 -6.03 6.81
N ARG A 151 12.20 -7.27 6.35
CA ARG A 151 11.45 -8.43 6.85
C ARG A 151 11.65 -8.62 8.34
N ALA A 152 12.90 -8.63 8.81
CA ALA A 152 13.23 -8.76 10.23
C ALA A 152 12.62 -7.63 11.05
N ALA A 153 12.72 -6.38 10.58
CA ALA A 153 12.11 -5.24 11.25
C ALA A 153 10.58 -5.36 11.38
N VAL A 154 9.89 -5.81 10.31
CA VAL A 154 8.43 -6.06 10.36
C VAL A 154 8.10 -7.15 11.37
N LEU A 155 8.83 -8.26 11.38
CA LEU A 155 8.57 -9.34 12.35
C LEU A 155 8.80 -8.91 13.78
N MET A 156 9.87 -8.14 14.06
CA MET A 156 10.11 -7.58 15.40
C MET A 156 8.97 -6.65 15.82
N LEU A 157 8.54 -5.74 14.93
CA LEU A 157 7.41 -4.84 15.19
C LEU A 157 6.07 -5.59 15.38
N ALA A 158 5.94 -6.79 14.79
CA ALA A 158 4.78 -7.67 14.97
C ALA A 158 4.86 -8.55 16.24
N GLY A 159 6.00 -8.54 16.95
CA GLY A 159 6.27 -9.43 18.10
C GLY A 159 6.49 -10.88 17.69
N GLU A 160 6.95 -11.13 16.46
CA GLU A 160 7.14 -12.46 15.86
C GLU A 160 8.62 -12.83 15.68
N LEU A 161 9.54 -11.92 16.01
CA LEU A 161 10.97 -12.15 16.04
C LEU A 161 11.58 -11.39 17.24
N THR A 162 12.55 -12.00 17.91
CA THR A 162 13.25 -11.39 19.04
C THR A 162 14.69 -11.01 18.67
N ASP A 163 15.29 -10.06 19.40
CA ASP A 163 16.70 -9.65 19.16
C ASP A 163 17.71 -10.81 19.31
N SER A 164 17.36 -11.86 20.06
CA SER A 164 18.19 -13.07 20.21
C SER A 164 18.31 -13.91 18.94
N ASP A 165 17.40 -13.75 17.98
CA ASP A 165 17.36 -14.56 16.74
C ASP A 165 18.30 -14.02 15.64
N GLN A 166 18.96 -12.88 15.86
CA GLN A 166 19.85 -12.22 14.88
C GLN A 166 21.34 -12.58 15.02
N LYS A 167 21.76 -13.37 16.02
CA LYS A 167 23.16 -13.77 16.11
C LYS A 167 23.47 -14.87 15.08
N PRO A 168 24.38 -14.64 14.10
CA PRO A 168 24.89 -15.75 13.32
C PRO A 168 25.67 -16.66 14.28
N SER A 169 25.34 -17.95 14.27
CA SER A 169 26.19 -18.98 14.84
C SER A 169 27.59 -18.80 14.28
N THR A 170 28.53 -18.43 15.14
CA THR A 170 29.97 -18.37 14.85
C THR A 170 30.51 -19.70 14.36
#